data_AF-A0A7V2IJ68-F1
#
_entry.id   AF-A0A7V2IJ68-F1
#
_cell.length_a   1.000
_cell.length_b   1.000
_cell.length_c   1.000
_cell.angle_alpha   90.00
_cell.angle_beta   90.00
_cell.angle_gamma   90.00
#
_symmetry.space_group_name_H-M   'P 1'
#
loop_
_entity.id
_entity.type
_entity.pdbx_description
1 polymer ?
#
loop_
_entity_poly.entity_id
_entity_poly.type
_entity_poly.pdbx_seq_one_letter_code
_entity_poly.pdbx_strand_id
1 'polypeptide(L)'
;MVIISYDISLLRAEMEQLAKEKKSIVLNPDNQAILYIKKHKPKVIILDISSAESLLYEVYLAIKNEIPDAKFIITGFQKFLKGKFEEVEGFKIFPYNAKKIKQILKEQFKL
;
A
#
# COMPACT_ATOMS: atom_id res chain seq x y z
N MET A 1 3.78 2.11 9.79
CA MET A 1 3.13 1.90 8.48
C MET A 1 4.12 2.27 7.39
N VAL A 2 4.01 1.66 6.21
CA VAL A 2 4.71 2.08 4.98
C VAL A 2 3.67 2.17 3.86
N ILE A 3 3.86 3.09 2.92
CA ILE A 3 3.06 3.18 1.70
C ILE A 3 3.96 2.85 0.51
N ILE A 4 3.49 1.98 -0.38
CA ILE A 4 4.12 1.69 -1.66
C ILE A 4 3.24 2.27 -2.76
N SER A 5 3.79 3.20 -3.51
CA SER A 5 3.12 3.88 -4.63
C SER A 5 4.19 4.21 -5.65
N TYR A 6 3.96 3.89 -6.92
CA TYR A 6 4.95 4.16 -7.97
C TYR A 6 5.00 5.67 -8.26
N ASP A 7 6.19 6.23 -8.52
CA ASP A 7 6.35 7.69 -8.69
C ASP A 7 5.45 8.30 -9.78
N ILE A 8 5.14 7.56 -10.83
CA ILE A 8 4.22 8.01 -11.90
C ILE A 8 2.74 7.83 -11.56
N SER A 9 2.43 7.37 -10.35
CA SER A 9 1.06 7.28 -9.86
C SER A 9 0.43 8.66 -9.78
N LEU A 10 -0.81 8.78 -10.29
CA LEU A 10 -1.61 9.99 -10.15
C LEU A 10 -2.02 10.27 -8.69
N LEU A 11 -1.88 9.28 -7.79
CA LEU A 11 -2.22 9.40 -6.36
C LEU A 11 -1.00 9.62 -5.48
N ARG A 12 0.21 9.70 -6.06
CA ARG A 12 1.47 9.73 -5.30
C ARG A 12 1.51 10.91 -4.33
N ALA A 13 1.06 12.09 -4.75
CA ALA A 13 1.04 13.30 -3.92
C ALA A 13 0.12 13.13 -2.70
N GLU A 14 -1.06 12.55 -2.87
CA GLU A 14 -1.99 12.27 -1.78
C GLU A 14 -1.43 11.22 -0.81
N MET A 15 -0.71 10.22 -1.32
CA MET A 15 -0.02 9.23 -0.50
C MET A 15 1.09 9.87 0.34
N GLU A 16 1.85 10.80 -0.24
CA GLU A 16 2.90 11.53 0.48
C GLU A 16 2.32 12.43 1.58
N GLN A 17 1.18 13.08 1.31
CA GLN A 17 0.47 13.84 2.34
C GLN A 17 0.01 12.93 3.49
N LEU A 18 -0.60 11.78 3.18
CA LEU A 18 -1.01 10.80 4.20
C LEU A 18 0.19 10.29 5.01
N ALA A 19 1.31 9.98 4.34
CA ALA A 19 2.53 9.54 4.99
C ALA A 19 3.06 10.59 5.97
N LYS A 20 3.09 11.87 5.56
CA LYS A 20 3.52 12.98 6.42
C LYS A 20 2.64 13.11 7.67
N GLU A 21 1.32 13.06 7.51
CA GLU A 21 0.37 13.12 8.64
C GLU A 21 0.56 11.95 9.62
N LYS A 22 0.85 10.75 9.12
CA LYS A 22 1.00 9.53 9.91
C LYS A 22 2.43 9.21 10.31
N LYS A 23 3.38 10.14 10.12
CA LYS A 23 4.83 9.94 10.36
C LYS A 23 5.33 8.63 9.73
N SER A 24 4.94 8.40 8.49
CA SER A 24 5.24 7.23 7.67
C SER A 24 6.07 7.64 6.45
N ILE A 25 6.33 6.72 5.54
CA ILE A 25 7.15 6.90 4.35
C ILE A 25 6.42 6.33 3.13
N VAL A 26 6.60 6.97 1.98
CA VAL A 26 6.20 6.46 0.67
C VAL A 26 7.43 5.97 -0.07
N LEU A 27 7.37 4.77 -0.61
CA LEU A 27 8.45 4.13 -1.36
C LEU A 27 7.96 3.70 -2.74
N ASN A 28 8.86 3.71 -3.71
CA ASN A 28 8.63 3.06 -4.99
C ASN A 28 8.59 1.55 -4.85
N PRO A 29 7.85 0.83 -5.72
CA PRO A 29 7.82 -0.63 -5.76
C PRO A 29 9.10 -1.21 -6.37
N ASP A 30 10.25 -0.96 -5.75
CA ASP A 30 11.56 -1.44 -6.18
C ASP A 30 12.25 -2.28 -5.09
N ASN A 31 13.46 -2.77 -5.40
CA ASN A 31 14.25 -3.58 -4.47
C ASN A 31 14.59 -2.83 -3.17
N GLN A 32 14.72 -1.50 -3.20
CA GLN A 32 15.01 -0.73 -1.98
C GLN A 32 13.81 -0.72 -1.04
N ALA A 33 12.59 -0.64 -1.58
CA ALA A 33 11.39 -0.75 -0.76
C ALA A 33 11.25 -2.11 -0.10
N ILE A 34 11.53 -3.18 -0.84
CA ILE A 34 11.54 -4.55 -0.28
C ILE A 34 12.56 -4.63 0.86
N LEU A 35 13.78 -4.14 0.68
CA LEU A 35 14.81 -4.11 1.73
C LEU A 35 14.38 -3.31 2.96
N TYR A 36 13.78 -2.12 2.75
CA TYR A 36 13.26 -1.30 3.84
C TYR A 36 12.20 -2.05 4.66
N ILE A 37 11.23 -2.67 3.97
CA ILE A 37 10.14 -3.41 4.60
C ILE A 37 10.69 -4.60 5.39
N LYS A 38 11.62 -5.38 4.82
CA LYS A 38 12.28 -6.49 5.53
C LYS A 38 12.98 -6.04 6.80
N LYS A 39 13.69 -4.90 6.75
CA LYS A 39 14.42 -4.34 7.90
C LYS A 39 13.49 -3.82 8.99
N HIS A 40 12.46 -3.07 8.61
CA HIS A 40 11.61 -2.34 9.56
C HIS A 40 10.35 -3.09 9.99
N LYS A 41 9.99 -4.18 9.30
CA LYS A 41 8.85 -5.06 9.56
C LYS A 41 7.56 -4.30 9.90
N PRO A 42 7.06 -3.42 9.00
CA PRO A 42 5.87 -2.61 9.28
C PRO A 42 4.61 -3.48 9.45
N LYS A 43 3.80 -3.16 10.45
CA LYS A 43 2.52 -3.86 10.70
C LYS A 43 1.44 -3.60 9.64
N VAL A 44 1.50 -2.44 8.98
CA VAL A 44 0.52 -1.99 8.00
C VAL A 44 1.24 -1.48 6.77
N ILE A 45 0.78 -1.93 5.61
CA ILE A 45 1.31 -1.56 4.30
C ILE A 45 0.15 -1.12 3.42
N ILE A 46 0.25 0.09 2.88
CA ILE A 46 -0.70 0.58 1.88
C ILE A 46 -0.08 0.35 0.50
N LEU A 47 -0.78 -0.35 -0.38
CA LEU A 47 -0.38 -0.54 -1.77
C LEU A 47 -1.32 0.25 -2.68
N ASP A 48 -0.75 1.24 -3.37
CA ASP A 48 -1.43 1.99 -4.42
C ASP A 48 -1.18 1.34 -5.78
N ILE A 49 -2.20 0.64 -6.29
CA ILE A 49 -2.16 -0.10 -7.56
C ILE A 49 -2.60 0.72 -8.77
N SER A 50 -2.68 2.05 -8.62
CA SER A 50 -3.13 2.94 -9.70
C SER A 50 -2.17 3.06 -10.89
N SER A 51 -0.98 2.47 -10.80
CA SER A 51 -0.03 2.32 -11.91
C SER A 51 0.81 1.06 -11.70
N ALA A 52 1.30 0.47 -12.80
CA ALA A 52 2.20 -0.69 -12.76
C ALA A 52 1.70 -1.90 -11.94
N GLU A 53 0.42 -2.28 -12.11
CA GLU A 53 -0.24 -3.36 -11.36
C GLU A 53 0.59 -4.65 -11.23
N SER A 54 1.19 -5.14 -12.32
CA SER A 54 1.97 -6.38 -12.29
C SER A 54 3.22 -6.29 -11.40
N LEU A 55 3.93 -5.16 -11.43
CA LEU A 55 5.11 -4.94 -10.57
C LEU A 55 4.68 -4.89 -9.09
N LEU A 56 3.60 -4.18 -8.80
CA LEU A 56 3.09 -4.09 -7.42
C LEU A 56 2.56 -5.42 -6.89
N TYR A 57 2.04 -6.29 -7.75
CA TYR A 57 1.65 -7.63 -7.36
C TYR A 57 2.86 -8.48 -6.97
N GLU A 58 3.96 -8.38 -7.70
CA GLU A 58 5.22 -9.06 -7.34
C GLU A 58 5.77 -8.52 -6.00
N VAL A 59 5.71 -7.20 -5.80
CA VAL A 59 6.08 -6.58 -4.52
C VAL A 59 5.17 -7.07 -3.39
N TYR A 60 3.86 -7.17 -3.61
CA TYR A 60 2.92 -7.74 -2.64
C TYR A 60 3.33 -9.16 -2.23
N LEU A 61 3.58 -10.05 -3.21
CA LEU A 61 3.96 -11.44 -2.93
C LEU A 61 5.28 -11.50 -2.15
N ALA A 62 6.29 -10.73 -2.58
CA ALA A 62 7.58 -10.67 -1.90
C ALA A 62 7.45 -10.22 -0.44
N ILE A 63 6.60 -9.23 -0.18
CA ILE A 63 6.38 -8.74 1.20
C ILE A 63 5.56 -9.73 2.02
N LYS A 64 4.47 -10.29 1.46
CA LYS A 64 3.59 -11.21 2.18
C LYS A 64 4.34 -12.47 2.62
N ASN A 65 5.25 -12.97 1.80
CA ASN A 65 6.11 -14.10 2.18
C ASN A 65 7.04 -13.75 3.34
N GLU A 66 7.57 -12.52 3.36
CA GLU A 66 8.58 -12.12 4.35
C GLU A 66 8.01 -11.58 5.66
N ILE A 67 6.82 -10.99 5.61
CA ILE A 67 6.07 -10.47 6.76
C ILE A 67 4.61 -10.90 6.62
N PRO A 68 4.31 -12.19 6.85
CA PRO A 68 2.96 -12.74 6.63
C PRO A 68 1.87 -12.09 7.47
N ASP A 69 2.26 -11.53 8.63
CA ASP A 69 1.37 -10.85 9.56
C ASP A 69 1.08 -9.38 9.19
N ALA A 70 1.82 -8.82 8.23
CA ALA A 70 1.56 -7.47 7.76
C ALA A 70 0.15 -7.39 7.16
N LYS A 71 -0.60 -6.36 7.57
CA LYS A 71 -1.93 -6.10 7.02
C LYS A 71 -1.83 -5.12 5.88
N PHE A 72 -2.52 -5.45 4.79
CA PHE A 72 -2.51 -4.68 3.56
C PHE A 72 -3.77 -3.83 3.43
N ILE A 73 -3.60 -2.60 2.96
CA ILE A 73 -4.67 -1.77 2.42
C ILE A 73 -4.36 -1.60 0.93
N ILE A 74 -5.24 -2.12 0.08
CA ILE A 74 -5.11 -2.05 -1.37
C ILE A 74 -6.01 -0.93 -1.88
N THR A 75 -5.44 0.03 -2.59
CA THR A 75 -6.15 1.24 -3.05
C THR A 75 -5.69 1.64 -4.45
N GLY A 76 -6.44 2.52 -5.10
CA GLY A 76 -6.12 3.05 -6.42
C GLY A 76 -7.37 3.44 -7.18
N PHE A 77 -7.33 3.35 -8.51
CA PHE A 77 -8.53 3.48 -9.34
C PHE A 77 -9.16 2.11 -9.58
N GLN A 78 -10.49 2.05 -9.62
CA GLN A 78 -11.25 0.80 -9.69
C GLN A 78 -10.90 -0.06 -10.92
N LYS A 79 -10.46 0.55 -12.01
CA LYS A 79 -10.03 -0.16 -13.24
C LYS A 79 -8.83 -1.09 -13.03
N PHE A 80 -7.99 -0.85 -12.02
CA PHE A 80 -6.81 -1.65 -11.69
C PHE A 80 -7.08 -2.74 -10.65
N LEU A 81 -8.28 -2.78 -10.06
CA LEU A 81 -8.61 -3.80 -9.08
C LEU A 81 -8.82 -5.18 -9.72
N LYS A 82 -9.35 -5.20 -10.96
CA LYS A 82 -9.67 -6.44 -11.67
C LYS A 82 -8.42 -7.27 -11.91
N GLY A 83 -8.53 -8.60 -11.84
CA GLY A 83 -7.40 -9.50 -12.06
C GLY A 83 -6.63 -9.79 -10.77
N LYS A 84 -5.31 -9.58 -10.77
CA LYS A 84 -4.39 -10.13 -9.75
C LYS A 84 -4.73 -9.68 -8.32
N PHE A 85 -5.29 -8.48 -8.16
CA PHE A 85 -5.62 -7.89 -6.87
C PHE A 85 -7.04 -8.20 -6.36
N GLU A 86 -7.89 -8.89 -7.13
CA GLU A 86 -9.24 -9.29 -6.66
C GLU A 86 -9.15 -10.26 -5.49
N GLU A 87 -8.20 -11.19 -5.55
CA GLU A 87 -8.03 -12.26 -4.56
C GLU A 87 -7.04 -11.90 -3.45
N VAL A 88 -6.32 -10.78 -3.57
CA VAL A 88 -5.34 -10.34 -2.57
C VAL A 88 -6.01 -10.09 -1.21
N GLU A 89 -5.46 -10.68 -0.15
CA GLU A 89 -5.89 -10.45 1.22
C GLU A 89 -5.53 -9.02 1.66
N GLY A 90 -6.54 -8.21 1.97
CA GLY A 90 -6.36 -6.84 2.45
C GLY A 90 -7.64 -6.02 2.39
N PHE A 91 -7.60 -4.84 3.01
CA PHE A 91 -8.69 -3.87 2.93
C PHE A 91 -8.68 -3.20 1.56
N LYS A 92 -9.71 -3.44 0.75
CA LYS A 92 -9.84 -2.88 -0.61
C LYS A 92 -10.60 -1.56 -0.56
N ILE A 93 -10.01 -0.49 -1.08
CA ILE A 93 -10.58 0.87 -1.08
C ILE A 93 -10.48 1.45 -2.50
N PHE A 94 -11.59 1.34 -3.25
CA PHE A 94 -11.67 1.78 -4.64
C PHE A 94 -12.98 2.55 -4.88
N PRO A 95 -12.93 3.73 -5.52
CA PRO A 95 -11.72 4.52 -5.80
C PRO A 95 -11.00 4.95 -4.51
N TYR A 96 -9.76 5.42 -4.64
CA TYR A 96 -8.99 5.96 -3.52
C TYR A 96 -9.82 6.97 -2.70
N ASN A 97 -9.81 6.78 -1.39
CA ASN A 97 -10.50 7.66 -0.45
C ASN A 97 -9.67 7.81 0.84
N ALA A 98 -9.01 8.96 0.96
CA ALA A 98 -8.18 9.29 2.11
C ALA A 98 -8.94 9.22 3.44
N LYS A 99 -10.21 9.65 3.48
CA LYS A 99 -11.02 9.62 4.71
C LYS A 99 -11.26 8.18 5.17
N LYS A 100 -11.62 7.29 4.25
CA LYS A 100 -11.85 5.87 4.54
C LYS A 100 -10.56 5.16 4.97
N ILE A 101 -9.43 5.45 4.32
CA ILE A 101 -8.12 4.94 4.75
C ILE A 101 -7.80 5.38 6.18
N LYS A 102 -7.92 6.69 6.47
CA LYS A 102 -7.66 7.23 7.81
C LYS A 102 -8.57 6.61 8.87
N GLN A 103 -9.84 6.35 8.53
CA GLN A 103 -10.77 5.66 9.40
C GLN A 103 -10.30 4.23 9.73
N ILE A 104 -9.94 3.43 8.70
CA ILE A 104 -9.43 2.06 8.90
C ILE A 104 -8.14 2.06 9.73
N LEU A 105 -7.21 2.99 9.45
CA LEU A 105 -5.99 3.16 10.22
C LEU A 105 -6.29 3.41 11.70
N LYS A 106 -7.25 4.27 12.00
CA LYS A 106 -7.65 4.58 13.38
C LYS A 106 -8.34 3.40 14.06
N GLU A 107 -9.32 2.78 13.42
CA GLU A 107 -10.19 1.78 14.02
C GLU A 107 -9.51 0.41 14.15
N GLN A 108 -8.82 -0.03 13.10
CA GLN A 108 -8.25 -1.39 13.02
C GLN A 108 -6.82 -1.44 13.54
N PHE A 109 -6.08 -0.34 13.44
CA PHE A 109 -4.64 -0.31 13.73
C PHE A 109 -4.23 0.67 14.83
N LYS A 110 -5.17 1.49 15.34
CA LYS A 110 -4.90 2.56 16.33
C LYS A 110 -3.83 3.54 15.85
N LEU A 111 -3.80 3.82 14.54
CA LEU A 111 -2.86 4.71 13.85
C LEU A 111 -3.48 6.03 13.41
#